data_AF-A0A2D8SV60-F1
#
_entry.id   AF-A0A2D8SV60-F1
#
_cell.length_a   1.000
_cell.length_b   1.000
_cell.length_c   1.000
_cell.angle_alpha   90.00
_cell.angle_beta   90.00
_cell.angle_gamma   90.00
#
_symmetry.space_group_name_H-M   'P 1'
#
loop_
_entity.id
_entity.type
_entity.pdbx_description
1 polymer ?
#
loop_
_entity_poly.entity_id
_entity_poly.type
_entity_poly.pdbx_seq_one_letter_code
_entity_poly.pdbx_strand_id
1 'polypeptide(L)'
;MLWEVDVHDRQNDTSAQDLVTAANDLGFDVHSAHAATGWLIEGDMDLNEIQQIGVRLFTDPVTEVCRVAKVGEAELVSSPPGAQDARNLIFHVLPKPGVTDPAAESAKEAMALLGVHATAVRSLKKYWVPAECMTSEQAEETAWKRLASEAIHE
;
A
#
# COMPACT_ATOMS: atom_id res chain seq x y z
N MET A 1 -6.07 15.97 -8.85
CA MET A 1 -6.14 14.56 -9.28
C MET A 1 -5.60 13.70 -8.15
N LEU A 2 -6.02 12.43 -8.03
CA LEU A 2 -5.53 11.52 -6.98
C LEU A 2 -4.66 10.42 -7.60
N TRP A 3 -3.42 10.38 -7.15
CA TRP A 3 -2.40 9.41 -7.54
C TRP A 3 -2.13 8.42 -6.42
N GLU A 4 -1.66 7.25 -6.78
CA GLU A 4 -1.21 6.21 -5.86
C GLU A 4 0.17 5.69 -6.27
N VAL A 5 1.05 5.61 -5.28
CA VAL A 5 2.39 5.03 -5.40
C VAL A 5 2.46 3.82 -4.49
N ASP A 6 2.51 2.63 -5.07
CA ASP A 6 2.69 1.37 -4.35
C ASP A 6 4.17 0.98 -4.35
N VAL A 7 4.79 0.94 -3.18
CA VAL A 7 6.20 0.55 -2.98
C VAL A 7 6.26 -0.88 -2.47
N HIS A 8 6.89 -1.75 -3.24
CA HIS A 8 7.02 -3.18 -2.97
C HIS A 8 8.47 -3.56 -2.66
N ASP A 9 8.65 -4.44 -1.68
CA ASP A 9 9.93 -5.11 -1.47
C ASP A 9 10.24 -6.07 -2.63
N ARG A 10 11.47 -6.04 -3.15
CA ARG A 10 11.93 -7.03 -4.14
C ARG A 10 12.07 -8.42 -3.54
N GLN A 11 12.38 -8.50 -2.24
CA GLN A 11 12.64 -9.74 -1.50
C GLN A 11 12.20 -9.56 -0.06
N ASN A 12 11.81 -10.66 0.60
CA ASN A 12 11.46 -10.68 2.03
C ASN A 12 10.36 -9.67 2.41
N ASP A 13 9.19 -9.79 1.78
CA ASP A 13 8.00 -9.01 2.13
C ASP A 13 7.50 -9.39 3.53
N THR A 14 8.02 -8.67 4.54
CA THR A 14 7.71 -8.91 5.95
C THR A 14 6.26 -8.58 6.30
N SER A 15 5.68 -7.56 5.65
CA SER A 15 4.28 -7.18 5.86
C SER A 15 3.32 -8.26 5.35
N ALA A 16 3.64 -8.89 4.21
CA ALA A 16 2.90 -10.06 3.74
C ALA A 16 3.05 -11.26 4.69
N GLN A 17 4.25 -11.49 5.25
CA GLN A 17 4.46 -12.56 6.24
C GLN A 17 3.65 -12.33 7.53
N ASP A 18 3.53 -11.09 7.98
CA ASP A 18 2.68 -10.73 9.12
C ASP A 18 1.21 -11.00 8.85
N LEU A 19 0.72 -10.70 7.65
CA LEU A 19 -0.64 -11.04 7.20
C LEU A 19 -0.86 -12.56 7.19
N VAL A 20 0.05 -13.32 6.56
CA VAL A 20 -0.02 -14.79 6.51
C VAL A 20 -0.04 -15.38 7.93
N THR A 21 0.82 -14.87 8.83
CA THR A 21 0.88 -15.33 10.22
C THR A 21 -0.42 -15.03 10.95
N ALA A 22 -0.93 -13.79 10.85
CA ALA A 22 -2.16 -13.38 11.51
C ALA A 22 -3.38 -14.18 11.03
N ALA A 23 -3.47 -14.47 9.73
CA ALA A 23 -4.54 -15.26 9.16
C ALA A 23 -4.49 -16.72 9.66
N ASN A 24 -3.30 -17.33 9.65
CA ASN A 24 -3.12 -18.70 10.14
C ASN A 24 -3.39 -18.82 11.65
N ASP A 25 -3.05 -17.81 12.44
CA ASP A 25 -3.37 -17.75 13.89
C ASP A 25 -4.89 -17.73 14.15
N LEU A 26 -5.69 -17.23 13.20
CA LEU A 26 -7.16 -17.24 13.21
C LEU A 26 -7.74 -18.52 12.60
N GLY A 27 -6.90 -19.41 12.04
CA GLY A 27 -7.30 -20.66 11.41
C GLY A 27 -7.68 -20.54 9.92
N PHE A 28 -7.32 -19.44 9.26
CA PHE A 28 -7.51 -19.27 7.81
C PHE A 28 -6.31 -19.84 7.05
N ASP A 29 -6.58 -20.65 6.03
CA ASP A 29 -5.56 -21.37 5.26
C ASP A 29 -4.94 -20.46 4.18
N VAL A 30 -4.11 -19.52 4.62
CA VAL A 30 -3.42 -18.55 3.76
C VAL A 30 -1.95 -18.97 3.61
N HIS A 31 -1.56 -19.26 2.37
CA HIS A 31 -0.20 -19.74 2.04
C HIS A 31 0.70 -18.66 1.43
N SER A 32 0.09 -17.61 0.90
CA SER A 32 0.80 -16.53 0.20
C SER A 32 0.00 -15.24 0.30
N ALA A 33 0.71 -14.14 0.42
CA ALA A 33 0.18 -12.80 0.26
C ALA A 33 1.28 -11.89 -0.30
N HIS A 34 0.90 -10.69 -0.68
CA HIS A 34 1.81 -9.60 -0.99
C HIS A 34 1.36 -8.34 -0.26
N ALA A 35 2.31 -7.46 0.01
CA ALA A 35 2.07 -6.16 0.59
C ALA A 35 2.80 -5.05 -0.18
N ALA A 36 2.36 -3.83 0.05
CA ALA A 36 3.04 -2.62 -0.36
C ALA A 36 2.87 -1.54 0.70
N THR A 37 3.86 -0.65 0.78
CA THR A 37 3.68 0.66 1.39
C THR A 37 3.13 1.58 0.31
N GLY A 38 1.90 2.07 0.51
CA GLY A 38 1.22 2.93 -0.45
C GLY A 38 1.23 4.40 -0.03
N TRP A 39 1.20 5.27 -1.03
CA TRP A 39 1.05 6.71 -0.85
C TRP A 39 -0.06 7.25 -1.74
N LEU A 40 -1.09 7.82 -1.12
CA LEU A 40 -2.13 8.56 -1.83
C LEU A 40 -1.72 10.02 -1.91
N ILE A 41 -1.64 10.55 -3.13
CA ILE A 41 -1.08 11.88 -3.39
C ILE A 41 -2.09 12.66 -4.22
N GLU A 42 -2.71 13.66 -3.60
CA GLU A 42 -3.62 14.58 -4.26
C GLU A 42 -2.84 15.79 -4.76
N GLY A 43 -3.03 16.17 -6.03
CA GLY A 43 -2.49 17.41 -6.57
C GLY A 43 -2.71 17.58 -8.06
N ASP A 44 -2.21 18.69 -8.58
CA ASP A 44 -2.12 18.97 -10.01
C ASP A 44 -0.70 18.63 -10.48
N MET A 45 -0.50 17.35 -10.79
CA MET A 45 0.77 16.78 -11.25
C MET A 45 0.47 15.86 -12.42
N ASP A 46 1.40 15.77 -13.36
CA ASP A 46 1.36 14.79 -14.43
C ASP A 46 1.97 13.44 -14.02
N LEU A 47 1.84 12.44 -14.90
CA LEU A 47 2.34 11.08 -14.66
C LEU A 47 3.87 11.04 -14.49
N ASN A 48 4.60 11.86 -15.24
CA ASN A 48 6.05 11.86 -15.20
C ASN A 48 6.55 12.46 -13.88
N GLU A 49 5.96 13.57 -13.43
CA GLU A 49 6.27 14.19 -12.15
C GLU A 49 6.10 13.20 -10.99
N ILE A 50 4.97 12.50 -10.94
CA ILE A 50 4.69 11.55 -9.87
C ILE A 50 5.56 10.29 -9.96
N GLN A 51 5.90 9.82 -11.16
CA GLN A 51 6.84 8.71 -11.35
C GLN A 51 8.25 9.08 -10.88
N GLN A 52 8.72 10.29 -11.18
CA GLN A 52 10.00 10.79 -10.69
C GLN A 52 10.03 10.88 -9.17
N ILE A 53 8.94 11.38 -8.55
CA ILE A 53 8.80 11.41 -7.10
C ILE A 53 8.77 9.99 -6.51
N GLY A 54 8.02 9.06 -7.11
CA GLY A 54 7.97 7.65 -6.73
C GLY A 54 9.36 7.04 -6.58
N VAL A 55 10.19 7.20 -7.62
CA VAL A 55 11.54 6.63 -7.65
C VAL A 55 12.52 7.39 -6.73
N ARG A 56 12.43 8.72 -6.64
CA ARG A 56 13.43 9.55 -5.95
C ARG A 56 13.17 9.68 -4.45
N LEU A 57 11.92 9.63 -4.02
CA LEU A 57 11.52 9.91 -2.65
C LEU A 57 11.01 8.66 -1.93
N PHE A 58 10.16 7.86 -2.60
CA PHE A 58 9.41 6.80 -1.93
C PHE A 58 10.06 5.41 -2.03
N THR A 59 11.06 5.23 -2.88
CA THR A 59 11.60 3.92 -3.22
C THR A 59 13.09 3.85 -2.92
N ASP A 60 13.51 2.86 -2.12
CA ASP A 60 14.91 2.43 -2.09
C ASP A 60 15.22 1.65 -3.39
N PRO A 61 16.10 2.16 -4.27
CA PRO A 61 16.34 1.54 -5.57
C PRO A 61 17.04 0.17 -5.49
N VAL A 62 17.61 -0.19 -4.34
CA VAL A 62 18.27 -1.49 -4.12
C VAL A 62 17.25 -2.54 -3.69
N THR A 63 16.44 -2.23 -2.68
CA THR A 63 15.54 -3.21 -2.05
C THR A 63 14.10 -3.14 -2.53
N GLU A 64 13.66 -2.00 -3.06
CA GLU A 64 12.25 -1.74 -3.36
C GLU A 64 11.98 -1.31 -4.81
N VAL A 65 10.78 -1.59 -5.30
CA VAL A 65 10.29 -1.10 -6.59
C VAL A 65 8.92 -0.46 -6.40
N CYS A 66 8.68 0.68 -7.04
CA CYS A 66 7.36 1.31 -7.02
C CYS A 66 6.56 1.10 -8.31
N ARG A 67 5.24 1.07 -8.18
CA ARG A 67 4.27 1.30 -9.25
C ARG A 67 3.55 2.60 -9.01
N VAL A 68 3.23 3.32 -10.08
CA VAL A 68 2.59 4.63 -9.98
C VAL A 68 1.49 4.75 -11.02
N ALA A 69 0.26 4.98 -10.57
CA ALA A 69 -0.86 5.25 -11.45
C ALA A 69 -1.91 6.10 -10.75
N LYS A 70 -2.97 6.47 -11.46
CA LYS A 70 -4.14 7.09 -10.84
C LYS A 70 -4.86 6.04 -9.99
N VAL A 71 -5.46 6.47 -8.89
CA VAL A 71 -6.21 5.56 -8.01
C VAL A 71 -7.28 4.81 -8.81
N GLY A 72 -7.31 3.49 -8.64
CA GLY A 72 -8.27 2.59 -9.30
C GLY A 72 -7.87 2.09 -10.69
N GLU A 73 -6.72 2.52 -11.24
CA GLU A 73 -6.21 2.00 -12.52
C GLU A 73 -5.78 0.53 -12.40
N ALA A 74 -5.93 -0.23 -13.49
CA ALA A 74 -5.72 -1.68 -13.53
C ALA A 74 -4.31 -2.11 -13.05
N GLU A 75 -3.30 -1.27 -13.24
CA GLU A 75 -1.92 -1.52 -12.80
C GLU A 75 -1.79 -1.66 -11.26
N LEU A 76 -2.67 -0.98 -10.52
CA LEU A 76 -2.70 -0.98 -9.05
C LEU A 76 -3.68 -2.00 -8.46
N VAL A 77 -4.68 -2.46 -9.23
CA VAL A 77 -5.78 -3.31 -8.72
C VAL A 77 -5.81 -4.73 -9.31
N SER A 78 -4.77 -5.14 -10.04
CA SER A 78 -4.68 -6.48 -10.64
C SER A 78 -3.83 -7.44 -9.80
N SER A 79 -2.54 -7.54 -10.12
CA SER A 79 -1.60 -8.48 -9.50
C SER A 79 -0.36 -7.72 -9.02
N PRO A 80 0.15 -8.00 -7.82
CA PRO A 80 1.40 -7.42 -7.35
C PRO A 80 2.58 -7.88 -8.24
N PRO A 81 3.72 -7.16 -8.24
CA PRO A 81 4.89 -7.55 -9.03
C PRO A 81 5.31 -9.00 -8.76
N GLY A 82 5.46 -9.79 -9.82
CA GLY A 82 5.95 -11.18 -9.74
C GLY A 82 4.90 -12.23 -9.32
N ALA A 83 3.65 -11.85 -9.07
CA ALA A 83 2.57 -12.81 -8.84
C ALA A 83 2.01 -13.38 -10.14
N GLN A 84 1.53 -14.63 -10.10
CA GLN A 84 0.73 -15.20 -11.19
C GLN A 84 -0.62 -14.50 -11.28
N ASP A 85 -1.24 -14.51 -12.46
CA ASP A 85 -2.58 -13.97 -12.69
C ASP A 85 -3.63 -14.80 -11.93
N ALA A 86 -3.78 -14.49 -10.65
CA ALA A 86 -4.80 -15.01 -9.76
C ALA A 86 -5.77 -13.88 -9.38
N ARG A 87 -7.02 -14.24 -9.08
CA ARG A 87 -7.96 -13.27 -8.50
C ARG A 87 -7.52 -12.97 -7.08
N ASN A 88 -7.17 -11.73 -6.80
CA ASN A 88 -6.79 -11.28 -5.47
C ASN A 88 -7.94 -10.54 -4.79
N LEU A 89 -8.12 -10.81 -3.51
CA LEU A 89 -8.77 -9.87 -2.60
C LEU A 89 -7.73 -8.81 -2.23
N ILE A 90 -8.09 -7.54 -2.43
CA ILE A 90 -7.22 -6.38 -2.15
C ILE A 90 -7.87 -5.57 -1.05
N PHE A 91 -7.09 -5.24 -0.02
CA PHE A 91 -7.54 -4.34 1.04
C PHE A 91 -6.43 -3.38 1.45
N HIS A 92 -6.84 -2.27 2.04
CA HIS A 92 -5.96 -1.21 2.52
C HIS A 92 -6.12 -1.07 4.03
N VAL A 93 -5.04 -0.69 4.69
CA VAL A 93 -5.03 -0.22 6.07
C VAL A 93 -4.46 1.18 6.04
N LEU A 94 -5.25 2.18 6.40
CA LEU A 94 -4.87 3.58 6.35
C LEU A 94 -5.31 4.31 7.62
N PRO A 95 -4.63 5.39 8.03
CA PRO A 95 -5.05 6.10 9.23
C PRO A 95 -6.42 6.74 8.99
N LYS A 96 -7.27 6.76 10.03
CA LYS A 96 -8.61 7.35 10.00
C LYS A 96 -8.58 8.84 9.69
N PRO A 97 -9.71 9.43 9.22
CA PRO A 97 -9.80 10.86 9.01
C PRO A 97 -9.63 11.60 10.33
N GLY A 98 -8.79 12.63 10.33
CA GLY A 98 -8.45 13.39 11.55
C GLY A 98 -7.34 12.76 12.41
N VAL A 99 -6.90 11.52 12.12
CA VAL A 99 -5.69 10.95 12.73
C VAL A 99 -4.46 11.50 12.00
N THR A 100 -3.49 11.96 12.80
CA THR A 100 -2.22 12.47 12.30
C THR A 100 -1.46 11.35 11.58
N ASP A 101 -0.93 11.68 10.40
CA ASP A 101 -0.07 10.80 9.61
C ASP A 101 1.29 11.48 9.42
N PRO A 102 2.25 11.26 10.35
CA PRO A 102 3.55 11.92 10.31
C PRO A 102 4.38 11.53 9.08
N ALA A 103 4.18 10.31 8.56
CA ALA A 103 4.88 9.83 7.38
C ALA A 103 4.42 10.61 6.15
N ALA A 104 3.11 10.80 6.00
CA ALA A 104 2.55 11.60 4.91
C ALA A 104 2.90 13.09 5.01
N GLU A 105 2.96 13.65 6.22
CA GLU A 105 3.39 15.04 6.43
C GLU A 105 4.85 15.22 5.99
N SER A 106 5.75 14.34 6.44
CA SER A 106 7.17 14.34 6.05
C SER A 106 7.34 14.16 4.53
N ALA A 107 6.57 13.25 3.93
CA ALA A 107 6.58 13.03 2.49
C ALA A 107 6.15 14.29 1.72
N LYS A 108 5.06 14.94 2.14
CA LYS A 108 4.55 16.17 1.50
C LYS A 108 5.59 17.29 1.55
N GLU A 109 6.28 17.46 2.67
CA GLU A 109 7.37 18.43 2.81
C GLU A 109 8.55 18.10 1.90
N ALA A 110 8.97 16.83 1.86
CA ALA A 110 10.06 16.39 1.00
C ALA A 110 9.74 16.55 -0.50
N MET A 111 8.50 16.28 -0.91
CA MET A 111 8.03 16.55 -2.27
C MET A 111 8.18 18.03 -2.64
N ALA A 112 7.81 18.94 -1.74
CA ALA A 112 7.92 20.37 -1.97
C ALA A 112 9.40 20.80 -2.13
N LEU A 113 10.33 20.21 -1.38
CA LEU A 113 11.77 20.43 -1.56
C LEU A 113 12.29 19.94 -2.92
N LEU A 114 11.61 18.96 -3.52
CA LEU A 114 11.91 18.44 -4.87
C LEU A 114 11.18 19.20 -5.98
N GLY A 115 10.44 20.26 -5.65
CA GLY A 115 9.72 21.12 -6.59
C GLY A 115 8.34 20.60 -7.01
N VAL A 116 7.82 19.57 -6.33
CA VAL A 116 6.50 19.00 -6.61
C VAL A 116 5.56 19.30 -5.45
N HIS A 117 4.45 19.99 -5.72
CA HIS A 117 3.54 20.48 -4.69
C HIS A 117 2.24 19.69 -4.65
N ALA A 118 2.17 18.70 -3.76
CA ALA A 118 0.93 18.00 -3.47
C ALA A 118 -0.04 18.85 -2.62
N THR A 119 -1.33 18.79 -2.93
CA THR A 119 -2.41 19.32 -2.11
C THR A 119 -2.53 18.54 -0.80
N ALA A 120 -2.53 17.21 -0.88
CA ALA A 120 -2.60 16.31 0.27
C ALA A 120 -1.79 15.03 0.00
N VAL A 121 -1.29 14.41 1.08
CA VAL A 121 -0.61 13.12 1.03
C VAL A 121 -1.17 12.26 2.17
N ARG A 122 -1.31 10.95 1.96
CA ARG A 122 -1.64 9.94 2.97
C ARG A 122 -0.79 8.69 2.75
N SER A 123 -0.33 8.09 3.83
CA SER A 123 0.29 6.77 3.81
C SER A 123 -0.78 5.69 3.99
N LEU A 124 -0.52 4.51 3.43
CA LEU A 124 -1.32 3.32 3.65
C LEU A 124 -0.44 2.06 3.59
N LYS A 125 -0.97 0.95 4.10
CA LYS A 125 -0.51 -0.38 3.78
C LYS A 125 -1.53 -1.05 2.88
N LYS A 126 -1.06 -1.69 1.81
CA LYS A 126 -1.90 -2.38 0.85
C LYS A 126 -1.54 -3.84 0.83
N TYR A 127 -2.54 -4.70 0.75
CA TYR A 127 -2.37 -6.14 0.78
C TYR A 127 -3.13 -6.81 -0.36
N TRP A 128 -2.52 -7.86 -0.91
CA TRP A 128 -3.12 -8.77 -1.87
C TRP A 128 -3.07 -10.18 -1.28
N VAL A 129 -4.21 -10.83 -1.24
CA VAL A 129 -4.34 -12.24 -0.83
C VAL A 129 -5.13 -12.98 -1.90
N PRO A 130 -4.78 -14.23 -2.27
CA PRO A 130 -5.59 -15.02 -3.18
C PRO A 130 -7.04 -15.11 -2.68
N ALA A 131 -7.99 -14.78 -3.55
CA ALA A 131 -9.40 -14.68 -3.17
C ALA A 131 -10.03 -16.03 -2.77
N GLU A 132 -9.39 -17.15 -3.13
CA GLU A 132 -9.73 -18.49 -2.69
C GLU A 132 -9.33 -18.80 -1.24
N CYS A 133 -8.34 -18.06 -0.69
CA CYS A 133 -7.83 -18.31 0.67
C CYS A 133 -8.65 -17.58 1.74
N MET A 134 -9.28 -16.45 1.40
CA MET A 134 -9.88 -15.58 2.41
C MET A 134 -11.03 -14.73 1.85
N THR A 135 -12.10 -14.56 2.64
CA THR A 135 -13.20 -13.62 2.35
C THR A 135 -12.88 -12.21 2.84
N SER A 136 -13.66 -11.21 2.42
CA SER A 136 -13.50 -9.82 2.89
C SER A 136 -13.70 -9.68 4.41
N GLU A 137 -14.65 -10.41 5.00
CA GLU A 137 -14.91 -10.39 6.44
C GLU A 137 -13.74 -11.00 7.23
N GLN A 138 -13.17 -12.10 6.73
CA GLN A 138 -11.97 -12.71 7.32
C GLN A 138 -10.73 -11.82 7.16
N ALA A 139 -10.62 -11.08 6.05
CA ALA A 139 -9.54 -10.12 5.84
C ALA A 139 -9.62 -8.97 6.84
N GLU A 140 -10.82 -8.47 7.11
CA GLU A 140 -11.07 -7.46 8.14
C GLU A 140 -10.70 -7.99 9.54
N GLU A 141 -11.14 -9.20 9.90
CA GLU A 141 -10.77 -9.84 11.17
C GLU A 141 -9.24 -10.00 11.31
N THR A 142 -8.58 -10.43 10.24
CA THR A 142 -7.12 -10.57 10.17
C THR A 142 -6.41 -9.21 10.31
N ALA A 143 -6.95 -8.16 9.69
CA ALA A 143 -6.40 -6.82 9.80
C ALA A 143 -6.44 -6.36 11.25
N TRP A 144 -7.57 -6.49 11.95
CA TRP A 144 -7.70 -6.11 13.36
C TRP A 144 -6.87 -6.96 14.30
N LYS A 145 -6.53 -8.19 13.93
CA LYS A 145 -5.68 -9.07 14.73
C LYS A 145 -4.26 -8.54 14.89
N ARG A 146 -3.67 -7.96 13.83
CA ARG A 146 -2.22 -7.62 13.82
C ARG A 146 -1.82 -6.44 12.95
N LEU A 147 -2.57 -6.12 11.90
CA LEU A 147 -2.15 -5.15 10.87
C LEU A 147 -2.66 -3.74 11.15
N ALA A 148 -3.76 -3.62 11.87
CA ALA A 148 -4.48 -2.39 12.12
C ALA A 148 -4.73 -2.19 13.61
N SER A 149 -5.08 -0.96 13.98
CA SER A 149 -5.45 -0.58 15.34
C SER A 149 -6.73 0.24 15.24
N GLU A 150 -7.78 -0.15 15.95
CA GLU A 150 -9.08 0.52 15.88
C GLU A 150 -9.00 2.02 16.19
N ALA A 151 -8.09 2.43 17.07
CA ALA A 151 -7.94 3.85 17.42
C ALA A 151 -7.28 4.69 16.32
N ILE A 152 -6.57 4.06 15.37
CA ILE A 152 -5.67 4.73 14.44
C ILE A 152 -6.10 4.51 12.99
N HIS A 153 -6.45 3.29 12.65
CA HIS A 153 -6.64 2.83 11.28
C HIS A 153 -8.11 2.50 10.98
N GLU A 154 -8.47 2.58 9.70
CA GLU A 154 -9.65 1.99 9.07
C GLU A 154 -9.24 0.98 7.99
#